data_AF-A0A412H6F4-F1
#
_entry.id   AF-A0A412H6F4-F1
#
_cell.length_a   1.000
_cell.length_b   1.000
_cell.length_c   1.000
_cell.angle_alpha   90.00
_cell.angle_beta   90.00
_cell.angle_gamma   90.00
#
_symmetry.space_group_name_H-M   'P 1'
#
loop_
_entity.id
_entity.type
_entity.pdbx_description
1 polymer ?
#
loop_
_entity_poly.entity_id
_entity_poly.type
_entity_poly.pdbx_seq_one_letter_code
_entity_poly.pdbx_strand_id
1 'polypeptide(L)'
;MIKELLKNTIWQWYQFIISRVGIHYTHLNKVALCCMGKCENLYIREWVEYYHDLGFDKIYIYDNNDIEGEKFDDVIKDFIDMNYCEIIDYRGKACCQEEAYHDCYTKHKNEYDWIAVFDIDEFLTLRKHNNIHDFLNDKQFYNYQVIHINWMCFGDNEMLDFDGRKCQDRFVTPLPYNIRRFKDFPENNHIKSIVRGNLKHLNWRYITHTPWCYYRCCNPQGIECSVRSPYNPYNFDVAYLKHYYTKTIGEWIRIKAARGYGDMDKETAKKKLGIDVFFMLNKRTSEKEKYAKSILKEISNA
;
A
#
# COMPACT_ATOMS: atom_id res chain seq x y z
N MET A 1 11.14 33.17 15.68
CA MET A 1 11.90 31.94 16.00
C MET A 1 11.57 31.31 17.36
N ILE A 2 12.07 31.77 18.53
CA ILE A 2 11.80 31.08 19.84
C ILE A 2 10.30 31.08 20.23
N LYS A 3 9.59 32.21 20.06
CA LYS A 3 8.14 32.31 20.34
C LYS A 3 7.29 31.43 19.40
N GLU A 4 7.80 31.13 18.21
CA GLU A 4 7.13 30.38 17.15
C GLU A 4 7.35 28.88 17.35
N LEU A 5 8.58 28.50 17.74
CA LEU A 5 8.93 27.18 18.25
C LEU A 5 8.09 26.81 19.48
N LEU A 6 7.99 27.70 20.49
CA LEU A 6 7.20 27.45 21.70
C LEU A 6 5.69 27.30 21.40
N LYS A 7 5.13 28.12 20.50
CA LYS A 7 3.73 28.01 20.06
C LYS A 7 3.45 26.68 19.36
N ASN A 8 4.35 26.24 18.47
CA ASN A 8 4.24 24.94 17.81
C ASN A 8 4.28 23.78 18.81
N THR A 9 5.15 23.84 19.82
CA THR A 9 5.23 22.81 20.86
C THR A 9 3.96 22.73 21.72
N ILE A 10 3.41 23.87 22.14
CA ILE A 10 2.15 23.91 22.92
C ILE A 10 0.99 23.36 22.09
N TRP A 11 0.88 23.74 20.81
CA TRP A 11 -0.16 23.23 19.92
C TRP A 11 -0.04 21.72 19.69
N GLN A 12 1.17 21.20 19.54
CA GLN A 12 1.43 19.76 19.45
C GLN A 12 1.00 19.01 20.71
N TRP A 13 1.30 19.55 21.90
CA TRP A 13 0.84 18.99 23.17
C TRP A 13 -0.68 19.00 23.31
N TYR A 14 -1.32 20.09 22.90
CA TYR A 14 -2.77 20.20 22.91
C TYR A 14 -3.43 19.17 21.97
N GLN A 15 -2.93 19.04 20.74
CA GLN A 15 -3.38 18.02 19.79
C GLN A 15 -3.14 16.61 20.32
N PHE A 16 -2.00 16.36 20.97
CA PHE A 16 -1.70 15.10 21.62
C PHE A 16 -2.73 14.77 22.71
N ILE A 17 -3.01 15.70 23.62
CA ILE A 17 -4.00 15.51 24.69
C ILE A 17 -5.39 15.27 24.09
N ILE A 18 -5.84 16.11 23.15
CA ILE A 18 -7.14 15.98 22.50
C ILE A 18 -7.27 14.65 21.77
N SER A 19 -6.23 14.23 21.04
CA SER A 19 -6.25 12.96 20.33
C SER A 19 -6.44 11.77 21.26
N ARG A 20 -6.19 11.91 22.57
CA ARG A 20 -6.29 10.82 23.55
C ARG A 20 -7.53 10.90 24.46
N VAL A 21 -8.23 12.04 24.48
CA VAL A 21 -9.44 12.23 25.29
C VAL A 21 -10.67 11.85 24.47
N GLY A 22 -11.54 10.98 25.02
CA GLY A 22 -12.83 10.67 24.42
C GLY A 22 -12.74 9.88 23.10
N ILE A 23 -11.70 9.04 22.94
CA ILE A 23 -11.69 8.05 21.86
C ILE A 23 -12.74 6.98 22.20
N HIS A 24 -13.74 6.85 21.35
CA HIS A 24 -14.73 5.78 21.39
C HIS A 24 -14.53 4.88 20.19
N TYR A 25 -14.43 3.58 20.41
CA TYR A 25 -14.34 2.61 19.33
C TYR A 25 -15.75 2.12 18.95
N THR A 26 -15.92 1.76 17.68
CA THR A 26 -17.20 1.36 17.10
C THR A 26 -17.66 -0.02 17.57
N HIS A 27 -16.73 -0.90 17.97
CA HIS A 27 -16.97 -2.28 18.45
C HIS A 27 -17.87 -3.11 17.51
N LEU A 28 -17.73 -2.91 16.20
CA LEU A 28 -18.54 -3.56 15.17
C LEU A 28 -18.00 -4.92 14.74
N ASN A 29 -16.75 -5.23 15.13
CA ASN A 29 -15.92 -6.31 14.62
C ASN A 29 -15.84 -6.30 13.08
N LYS A 30 -15.78 -5.12 12.47
CA LYS A 30 -15.67 -4.93 11.02
C LYS A 30 -14.35 -4.28 10.61
N VAL A 31 -13.76 -4.75 9.52
CA VAL A 31 -12.49 -4.30 8.97
C VAL A 31 -12.64 -3.99 7.49
N ALA A 32 -12.33 -2.74 7.12
CA ALA A 32 -12.29 -2.34 5.71
C ALA A 32 -10.86 -2.27 5.18
N LEU A 33 -10.74 -2.41 3.87
CA LEU A 33 -9.52 -2.16 3.12
C LEU A 33 -9.76 -1.04 2.11
N CYS A 34 -8.79 -0.15 1.97
CA CYS A 34 -8.77 0.90 0.98
C CYS A 34 -7.54 0.76 0.09
N CYS A 35 -7.72 0.91 -1.22
CA CYS A 35 -6.63 0.99 -2.16
C CYS A 35 -6.91 2.01 -3.27
N MET A 36 -5.85 2.45 -3.96
CA MET A 36 -5.97 3.15 -5.23
C MET A 36 -5.18 2.36 -6.27
N GLY A 37 -5.80 2.11 -7.42
CA GLY A 37 -5.21 1.35 -8.52
C GLY A 37 -5.10 2.19 -9.78
N LYS A 38 -4.02 2.01 -10.53
CA LYS A 38 -3.88 2.52 -11.91
C LYS A 38 -3.21 1.46 -12.76
N CYS A 39 -3.85 1.06 -13.84
CA CYS A 39 -3.40 0.01 -14.78
C CYS A 39 -2.94 -1.25 -14.03
N GLU A 40 -3.77 -1.73 -13.10
CA GLU A 40 -3.52 -2.93 -12.28
C GLU A 40 -4.57 -4.03 -12.57
N ASN A 41 -5.29 -3.93 -13.68
CA ASN A 41 -6.40 -4.83 -14.05
C ASN A 41 -5.94 -6.29 -14.13
N LEU A 42 -4.68 -6.52 -14.52
CA LEU A 42 -4.06 -7.85 -14.54
C LEU A 42 -3.95 -8.52 -13.15
N TYR A 43 -3.92 -7.73 -12.08
CA TYR A 43 -3.57 -8.21 -10.73
C TYR A 43 -4.72 -8.07 -9.72
N ILE A 44 -5.66 -7.16 -9.97
CA ILE A 44 -6.69 -6.79 -9.00
C ILE A 44 -7.57 -7.96 -8.57
N ARG A 45 -7.87 -8.92 -9.46
CA ARG A 45 -8.69 -10.09 -9.09
C ARG A 45 -8.02 -10.96 -8.03
N GLU A 46 -6.75 -11.31 -8.23
CA GLU A 46 -5.98 -12.07 -7.24
C GLU A 46 -5.95 -11.35 -5.88
N TRP A 47 -5.75 -10.03 -5.91
CA TRP A 47 -5.69 -9.21 -4.72
C TRP A 47 -7.04 -9.18 -3.97
N VAL A 48 -8.16 -8.98 -4.67
CA VAL A 48 -9.51 -8.99 -4.07
C VAL A 48 -9.84 -10.36 -3.48
N GLU A 49 -9.60 -11.45 -4.21
CA GLU A 49 -9.79 -12.83 -3.75
C GLU A 49 -8.98 -13.08 -2.47
N TYR A 50 -7.71 -12.67 -2.45
CA TYR A 50 -6.84 -12.85 -1.29
C TYR A 50 -7.35 -12.16 -0.03
N TYR A 51 -7.76 -10.89 -0.13
CA TYR A 51 -8.25 -10.15 1.04
C TYR A 51 -9.65 -10.58 1.47
N HIS A 52 -10.47 -11.10 0.54
CA HIS A 52 -11.72 -11.77 0.87
C HIS A 52 -11.46 -13.00 1.74
N ASP A 53 -10.56 -13.88 1.31
CA ASP A 53 -10.21 -15.10 2.06
C ASP A 53 -9.51 -14.80 3.40
N LEU A 54 -8.75 -13.70 3.48
CA LEU A 54 -8.11 -13.25 4.72
C LEU A 54 -9.12 -12.68 5.75
N GLY A 55 -10.36 -12.43 5.34
CA GLY A 55 -11.48 -12.04 6.20
C GLY A 55 -11.73 -10.55 6.30
N PHE A 56 -11.34 -9.73 5.31
CA PHE A 56 -11.82 -8.34 5.28
C PHE A 56 -13.32 -8.31 4.99
N ASP A 57 -14.05 -7.30 5.48
CA ASP A 57 -15.51 -7.20 5.29
C ASP A 57 -15.91 -6.41 4.04
N LYS A 58 -15.07 -5.42 3.66
CA LYS A 58 -15.34 -4.51 2.54
C LYS A 58 -14.03 -3.97 1.98
N ILE A 59 -13.99 -3.82 0.66
CA ILE A 59 -12.89 -3.15 -0.04
C ILE A 59 -13.41 -1.92 -0.79
N TYR A 60 -12.80 -0.77 -0.52
CA TYR A 60 -12.99 0.47 -1.27
C TYR A 60 -11.82 0.67 -2.24
N ILE A 61 -12.13 0.73 -3.54
CA ILE A 61 -11.13 0.75 -4.61
C ILE A 61 -11.28 2.05 -5.37
N TYR A 62 -10.28 2.91 -5.28
CA TYR A 62 -10.21 4.16 -6.02
C TYR A 62 -9.59 3.86 -7.39
N ASP A 63 -10.41 3.89 -8.43
CA ASP A 63 -9.99 3.58 -9.80
C ASP A 63 -9.38 4.82 -10.46
N ASN A 64 -8.05 4.84 -10.56
CA ASN A 64 -7.28 5.89 -11.22
C ASN A 64 -6.72 5.41 -12.58
N ASN A 65 -7.39 4.46 -13.23
CA ASN A 65 -7.12 4.15 -14.63
C ASN A 65 -7.25 5.39 -15.53
N ASP A 66 -6.72 5.26 -16.75
CA ASP A 66 -6.96 6.28 -17.76
C ASP A 66 -8.46 6.31 -18.14
N ILE A 67 -8.97 7.47 -18.56
CA ILE A 67 -10.41 7.71 -18.76
C ILE A 67 -11.04 6.68 -19.72
N GLU A 68 -10.35 6.36 -20.80
CA GLU A 68 -10.76 5.39 -21.82
C GLU A 68 -10.11 4.00 -21.62
N GLY A 69 -9.47 3.78 -20.47
CA GLY A 69 -8.81 2.52 -20.13
C GLY A 69 -9.79 1.44 -19.69
N GLU A 70 -9.26 0.22 -19.53
CA GLU A 70 -10.00 -0.91 -18.96
C GLU A 70 -10.53 -0.57 -17.55
N LYS A 71 -11.73 -1.07 -17.23
CA LYS A 71 -12.34 -0.83 -15.92
C LYS A 71 -12.06 -1.96 -14.95
N PHE A 72 -11.88 -1.62 -13.68
CA PHE A 72 -11.80 -2.66 -12.65
C PHE A 72 -13.12 -3.42 -12.52
N ASP A 73 -14.26 -2.75 -12.76
CA ASP A 73 -15.59 -3.36 -12.79
C ASP A 73 -15.67 -4.58 -13.71
N ASP A 74 -15.01 -4.54 -14.86
CA ASP A 74 -15.00 -5.64 -15.83
C ASP A 74 -14.24 -6.87 -15.31
N VAL A 75 -13.29 -6.67 -14.40
CA VAL A 75 -12.42 -7.71 -13.87
C VAL A 75 -12.98 -8.34 -12.59
N ILE A 76 -13.67 -7.57 -11.73
CA ILE A 76 -14.13 -8.01 -10.39
C ILE A 76 -15.64 -7.79 -10.17
N LYS A 77 -16.42 -7.84 -11.25
CA LYS A 77 -17.87 -7.59 -11.23
C LYS A 77 -18.63 -8.40 -10.18
N ASP A 78 -18.30 -9.68 -10.04
CA ASP A 78 -18.84 -10.60 -9.05
C ASP A 78 -18.69 -10.07 -7.61
N PHE A 79 -17.52 -9.53 -7.25
CA PHE A 79 -17.27 -8.93 -5.94
C PHE A 79 -18.02 -7.60 -5.73
N ILE A 80 -18.28 -6.85 -6.80
CA ILE A 80 -19.10 -5.63 -6.75
C ILE A 80 -20.57 -6.00 -6.56
N ASP A 81 -21.07 -6.96 -7.34
CA ASP A 81 -22.47 -7.39 -7.32
C ASP A 81 -22.87 -7.96 -5.95
N MET A 82 -21.96 -8.64 -5.24
CA MET A 82 -22.19 -9.10 -3.87
C MET A 82 -21.89 -8.05 -2.78
N ASN A 83 -21.68 -6.80 -3.17
CA ASN A 83 -21.40 -5.67 -2.28
C ASN A 83 -20.12 -5.84 -1.43
N TYR A 84 -19.16 -6.64 -1.89
CA TYR A 84 -17.86 -6.81 -1.22
C TYR A 84 -16.85 -5.73 -1.64
N CYS A 85 -16.85 -5.36 -2.92
CA CYS A 85 -16.06 -4.26 -3.45
C CYS A 85 -16.95 -3.04 -3.76
N GLU A 86 -16.39 -1.85 -3.60
CA GLU A 86 -16.97 -0.59 -4.06
C GLU A 86 -15.92 0.15 -4.88
N ILE A 87 -16.26 0.50 -6.12
CA ILE A 87 -15.40 1.28 -7.01
C ILE A 87 -15.74 2.76 -6.87
N ILE A 88 -14.74 3.58 -6.63
CA ILE A 88 -14.83 5.04 -6.61
C ILE A 88 -14.04 5.57 -7.80
N ASP A 89 -14.72 6.23 -8.73
CA ASP A 89 -14.09 6.75 -9.95
C ASP A 89 -13.17 7.94 -9.65
N TYR A 90 -11.88 7.71 -9.84
CA TYR A 90 -10.79 8.68 -9.71
C TYR A 90 -10.02 8.83 -11.03
N ARG A 91 -10.57 8.39 -12.17
CA ARG A 91 -9.91 8.48 -13.47
C ARG A 91 -9.63 9.92 -13.86
N GLY A 92 -8.52 10.13 -14.56
CA GLY A 92 -8.09 11.46 -15.03
C GLY A 92 -7.55 12.40 -13.93
N LYS A 93 -7.66 12.04 -12.64
CA LYS A 93 -7.03 12.80 -11.56
C LYS A 93 -5.52 12.51 -11.48
N ALA A 94 -4.74 13.52 -11.12
CA ALA A 94 -3.29 13.41 -10.93
C ALA A 94 -2.92 13.64 -9.46
N CYS A 95 -1.89 12.95 -8.98
CA CYS A 95 -1.35 13.09 -7.61
C CYS A 95 -2.44 12.96 -6.53
N CYS A 96 -3.38 12.03 -6.69
CA CYS A 96 -4.60 11.96 -5.89
C CYS A 96 -4.63 10.81 -4.86
N GLN A 97 -3.54 10.06 -4.71
CA GLN A 97 -3.51 8.90 -3.80
C GLN A 97 -3.79 9.29 -2.34
N GLU A 98 -3.18 10.38 -1.88
CA GLU A 98 -3.39 10.90 -0.53
C GLU A 98 -4.83 11.40 -0.31
N GLU A 99 -5.42 12.02 -1.34
CA GLU A 99 -6.82 12.45 -1.33
C GLU A 99 -7.76 11.25 -1.24
N ALA A 100 -7.52 10.20 -2.04
CA ALA A 100 -8.30 8.97 -2.04
C ALA A 100 -8.30 8.30 -0.65
N TYR A 101 -7.13 8.13 -0.05
CA TYR A 101 -7.01 7.52 1.28
C TYR A 101 -7.64 8.38 2.38
N HIS A 102 -7.53 9.72 2.27
CA HIS A 102 -8.22 10.62 3.17
C HIS A 102 -9.74 10.57 3.03
N ASP A 103 -10.25 10.51 1.79
CA ASP A 103 -11.67 10.42 1.46
C ASP A 103 -12.27 9.12 2.02
N CYS A 104 -11.62 7.98 1.74
CA CYS A 104 -12.07 6.67 2.22
C CYS A 104 -12.19 6.64 3.74
N TYR A 105 -11.14 7.08 4.43
CA TYR A 105 -11.15 7.09 5.88
C TYR A 105 -12.24 8.03 6.41
N THR A 106 -12.36 9.24 5.85
CA THR A 106 -13.32 10.24 6.35
C THR A 106 -14.77 9.78 6.21
N LYS A 107 -15.12 9.13 5.10
CA LYS A 107 -16.47 8.61 4.84
C LYS A 107 -16.79 7.41 5.73
N HIS A 108 -15.85 6.47 5.88
CA HIS A 108 -16.16 5.13 6.42
C HIS A 108 -15.65 4.88 7.84
N LYS A 109 -14.89 5.78 8.46
CA LYS A 109 -14.33 5.58 9.81
C LYS A 109 -15.36 5.21 10.88
N ASN A 110 -16.63 5.55 10.73
CA ASN A 110 -17.66 5.23 11.72
C ASN A 110 -18.34 3.87 11.47
N GLU A 111 -18.03 3.21 10.36
CA GLU A 111 -18.64 1.95 9.92
C GLU A 111 -17.76 0.73 10.19
N TYR A 112 -16.48 0.94 10.54
CA TYR A 112 -15.48 -0.11 10.75
C TYR A 112 -14.63 0.16 11.99
N ASP A 113 -14.21 -0.90 12.67
CA ASP A 113 -13.27 -0.80 13.79
C ASP A 113 -11.86 -0.47 13.33
N TRP A 114 -11.53 -0.91 12.12
CA TRP A 114 -10.23 -0.71 11.49
C TRP A 114 -10.39 -0.51 9.98
N ILE A 115 -9.56 0.38 9.42
CA ILE A 115 -9.43 0.61 7.99
C ILE A 115 -7.95 0.46 7.64
N ALA A 116 -7.64 -0.53 6.81
CA ALA A 116 -6.31 -0.73 6.25
C ALA A 116 -6.15 0.04 4.94
N VAL A 117 -4.92 0.46 4.63
CA VAL A 117 -4.57 1.06 3.35
C VAL A 117 -3.41 0.29 2.74
N PHE A 118 -3.70 -0.54 1.74
CA PHE A 118 -2.69 -1.35 1.03
C PHE A 118 -2.86 -1.18 -0.48
N ASP A 119 -1.75 -1.17 -1.21
CA ASP A 119 -1.74 -1.08 -2.67
C ASP A 119 -2.04 -2.45 -3.30
N ILE A 120 -2.47 -2.49 -4.57
CA ILE A 120 -2.85 -3.73 -5.28
C ILE A 120 -1.67 -4.71 -5.45
N ASP A 121 -0.43 -4.23 -5.32
CA ASP A 121 0.77 -5.06 -5.34
C ASP A 121 1.24 -5.53 -3.94
N GLU A 122 0.41 -5.37 -2.90
CA GLU A 122 0.73 -5.66 -1.50
C GLU A 122 -0.23 -6.69 -0.86
N PHE A 123 0.34 -7.75 -0.28
CA PHE A 123 -0.42 -8.88 0.28
C PHE A 123 -0.06 -9.12 1.76
N LEU A 124 -1.02 -8.91 2.67
CA LEU A 124 -0.83 -9.05 4.12
C LEU A 124 -0.67 -10.51 4.56
N THR A 125 0.55 -10.90 4.91
CA THR A 125 0.83 -12.20 5.49
C THR A 125 0.80 -12.14 7.02
N LEU A 126 -0.01 -13.01 7.63
CA LEU A 126 -0.09 -13.22 9.07
C LEU A 126 0.63 -14.53 9.43
N ARG A 127 1.58 -14.48 10.37
CA ARG A 127 2.36 -15.66 10.82
C ARG A 127 1.87 -16.25 12.14
N LYS A 128 1.11 -15.47 12.90
CA LYS A 128 0.64 -15.82 14.25
C LYS A 128 -0.88 -15.88 14.38
N HIS A 129 -1.60 -15.54 13.30
CA HIS A 129 -3.05 -15.40 13.26
C HIS A 129 -3.57 -15.96 11.94
N ASN A 130 -4.79 -16.48 11.93
CA ASN A 130 -5.37 -17.13 10.76
C ASN A 130 -6.11 -16.16 9.82
N ASN A 131 -6.65 -15.08 10.38
CA ASN A 131 -7.43 -14.07 9.65
C ASN A 131 -7.20 -12.67 10.24
N ILE A 132 -7.69 -11.66 9.55
CA ILE A 132 -7.51 -10.25 9.95
C ILE A 132 -8.18 -9.90 11.29
N HIS A 133 -9.34 -10.50 11.61
CA HIS A 133 -10.03 -10.24 12.87
C HIS A 133 -9.25 -10.78 14.07
N ASP A 134 -8.70 -12.00 13.96
CA ASP A 134 -7.84 -12.59 15.00
C ASP A 134 -6.63 -11.70 15.26
N PHE A 135 -6.00 -11.19 14.19
CA PHE A 135 -4.87 -10.27 14.28
C PHE A 135 -5.26 -8.97 15.00
N LEU A 136 -6.32 -8.29 14.56
CA LEU A 136 -6.69 -6.98 15.08
C LEU A 136 -7.34 -7.01 16.48
N ASN A 137 -7.84 -8.17 16.92
CA ASN A 137 -8.33 -8.41 18.27
C ASN A 137 -7.23 -8.82 19.27
N ASP A 138 -5.97 -8.90 18.84
CA ASP A 138 -4.87 -9.19 19.74
C ASP A 138 -4.72 -8.08 20.80
N LYS A 139 -4.59 -8.49 22.06
CA LYS A 139 -4.51 -7.60 23.24
C LYS A 139 -3.34 -6.62 23.14
N GLN A 140 -2.27 -6.98 22.43
CA GLN A 140 -1.13 -6.09 22.24
C GLN A 140 -1.51 -4.79 21.49
N PHE A 141 -2.61 -4.78 20.73
CA PHE A 141 -3.07 -3.61 19.96
C PHE A 141 -4.11 -2.73 20.67
N TYR A 142 -4.54 -3.09 21.89
CA TYR A 142 -5.62 -2.38 22.59
C TYR A 142 -5.29 -0.92 22.90
N ASN A 143 -4.01 -0.61 23.10
CA ASN A 143 -3.53 0.73 23.44
C ASN A 143 -3.08 1.56 22.23
N TYR A 144 -3.25 1.03 21.01
CA TYR A 144 -2.76 1.65 19.78
C TYR A 144 -3.93 1.91 18.83
N GLN A 145 -3.82 3.01 18.07
CA GLN A 145 -4.82 3.40 17.07
C GLN A 145 -4.31 3.20 15.64
N VAL A 146 -3.00 3.02 15.47
CA VAL A 146 -2.37 2.78 14.17
C VAL A 146 -1.42 1.60 14.30
N ILE A 147 -1.45 0.69 13.36
CA ILE A 147 -0.50 -0.42 13.25
C ILE A 147 0.28 -0.22 11.95
N HIS A 148 1.59 -0.10 12.04
CA HIS A 148 2.47 -0.09 10.87
C HIS A 148 2.87 -1.52 10.51
N ILE A 149 2.69 -1.91 9.25
CA ILE A 149 3.07 -3.22 8.72
C ILE A 149 4.20 -3.01 7.71
N ASN A 150 5.34 -3.68 7.91
CA ASN A 150 6.49 -3.57 7.02
C ASN A 150 6.30 -4.31 5.70
N TRP A 151 6.92 -3.79 4.64
CA TRP A 151 7.11 -4.51 3.38
C TRP A 151 8.13 -5.64 3.52
N MET A 152 7.86 -6.73 2.82
CA MET A 152 8.83 -7.73 2.41
C MET A 152 8.87 -7.69 0.88
N CYS A 153 9.93 -7.13 0.32
CA CYS A 153 10.04 -6.90 -1.11
C CYS A 153 10.37 -8.18 -1.89
N PHE A 154 9.68 -8.38 -3.00
CA PHE A 154 9.92 -9.46 -3.96
C PHE A 154 10.42 -8.88 -5.29
N GLY A 155 11.35 -9.59 -5.91
CA GLY A 155 11.90 -9.25 -7.23
C GLY A 155 11.12 -9.91 -8.36
N ASP A 156 11.82 -10.10 -9.48
CA ASP A 156 11.30 -10.77 -10.68
C ASP A 156 11.41 -12.31 -10.62
N ASN A 157 12.04 -12.86 -9.57
CA ASN A 157 12.33 -14.28 -9.43
C ASN A 157 12.93 -14.91 -10.70
N GLU A 158 13.78 -14.14 -11.41
CA GLU A 158 14.45 -14.49 -12.67
C GLU A 158 13.50 -14.72 -13.87
N MET A 159 12.21 -14.37 -13.75
CA MET A 159 11.24 -14.45 -14.83
C MET A 159 11.31 -13.23 -15.76
N LEU A 160 11.12 -13.45 -17.07
CA LEU A 160 11.21 -12.40 -18.08
C LEU A 160 9.89 -11.68 -18.35
N ASP A 161 8.78 -12.41 -18.36
CA ASP A 161 7.46 -11.86 -18.68
C ASP A 161 6.34 -12.57 -17.90
N PHE A 162 5.14 -11.99 -18.00
CA PHE A 162 3.92 -12.58 -17.47
C PHE A 162 3.61 -13.92 -18.13
N ASP A 163 3.33 -14.94 -17.32
CA ASP A 163 3.06 -16.32 -17.77
C ASP A 163 1.64 -16.80 -17.47
N GLY A 164 0.74 -15.88 -17.07
CA GLY A 164 -0.65 -16.20 -16.73
C GLY A 164 -0.90 -16.56 -15.26
N ARG A 165 0.14 -16.85 -14.47
CA ARG A 165 -0.01 -17.23 -13.05
C ARG A 165 -0.14 -16.02 -12.12
N LYS A 166 -0.76 -16.27 -10.97
CA LYS A 166 -0.88 -15.33 -9.83
C LYS A 166 0.49 -14.85 -9.35
N CYS A 167 0.60 -13.62 -8.88
CA CYS A 167 1.83 -13.03 -8.35
C CYS A 167 2.43 -13.89 -7.24
N GLN A 168 1.60 -14.36 -6.31
CA GLN A 168 2.06 -15.18 -5.19
C GLN A 168 2.62 -16.55 -5.61
N ASP A 169 2.25 -17.06 -6.79
CA ASP A 169 2.76 -18.33 -7.35
C ASP A 169 4.03 -18.15 -8.19
N ARG A 170 4.23 -16.94 -8.75
CA ARG A 170 5.41 -16.60 -9.56
C ARG A 170 6.57 -16.14 -8.70
N PHE A 171 6.29 -15.27 -7.75
CA PHE A 171 7.30 -14.56 -6.98
C PHE A 171 7.40 -15.11 -5.56
N VAL A 172 7.99 -16.29 -5.43
CA VAL A 172 8.00 -17.06 -4.16
C VAL A 172 9.20 -16.78 -3.25
N THR A 173 10.30 -16.27 -3.81
CA THR A 173 11.53 -15.95 -3.06
C THR A 173 11.65 -14.45 -2.88
N PRO A 174 11.70 -13.92 -1.64
CA PRO A 174 11.89 -12.50 -1.40
C PRO A 174 13.31 -12.05 -1.76
N LEU A 175 13.48 -10.74 -1.94
CA LEU A 175 14.80 -10.12 -2.08
C LEU A 175 15.59 -10.22 -0.76
N PRO A 176 16.93 -10.09 -0.80
CA PRO A 176 17.73 -9.98 0.41
C PRO A 176 17.20 -8.88 1.33
N TYR A 177 17.07 -9.16 2.63
CA TYR A 177 16.38 -8.24 3.54
C TYR A 177 17.06 -6.88 3.73
N ASN A 178 18.35 -6.80 3.41
CA ASN A 178 19.16 -5.59 3.43
C ASN A 178 19.21 -4.86 2.08
N ILE A 179 18.42 -5.25 1.09
CA ILE A 179 18.36 -4.61 -0.23
C ILE A 179 18.01 -3.12 -0.09
N ARG A 180 18.69 -2.28 -0.87
CA ARG A 180 18.50 -0.83 -0.86
C ARG A 180 18.33 -0.34 -2.29
N ARG A 181 17.44 0.62 -2.49
CA ARG A 181 17.31 1.29 -3.78
C ARG A 181 17.79 2.74 -3.69
N PHE A 182 16.95 3.63 -3.16
CA PHE A 182 17.26 5.06 -3.13
C PHE A 182 17.69 5.58 -1.75
N LYS A 183 17.50 4.77 -0.71
CA LYS A 183 17.73 5.15 0.68
C LYS A 183 18.93 4.41 1.24
N ASP A 184 19.51 4.98 2.28
CA ASP A 184 20.61 4.40 3.06
C ASP A 184 20.15 3.30 4.03
N PHE A 185 18.83 3.09 4.13
CA PHE A 185 18.21 1.99 4.86
C PHE A 185 17.53 0.98 3.91
N PRO A 186 17.26 -0.26 4.38
CA PRO A 186 16.65 -1.30 3.55
C PRO A 186 15.24 -0.95 3.06
N GLU A 187 14.87 -1.36 1.84
CA GLU A 187 13.53 -1.10 1.29
C GLU A 187 12.42 -1.71 2.16
N ASN A 188 12.69 -2.82 2.84
CA ASN A 188 11.75 -3.46 3.77
C ASN A 188 11.37 -2.59 4.98
N ASN A 189 12.09 -1.50 5.26
CA ASN A 189 11.71 -0.57 6.33
C ASN A 189 10.46 0.24 5.98
N HIS A 190 10.06 0.31 4.71
CA HIS A 190 8.80 0.96 4.35
C HIS A 190 7.61 0.22 4.97
N ILE A 191 6.58 0.99 5.30
CA ILE A 191 5.38 0.47 5.96
C ILE A 191 4.12 0.83 5.20
N LYS A 192 3.02 0.15 5.52
CA LYS A 192 1.66 0.65 5.36
C LYS A 192 0.93 0.60 6.68
N SER A 193 -0.26 1.17 6.73
CA SER A 193 -0.98 1.40 7.98
C SER A 193 -2.35 0.75 8.01
N ILE A 194 -2.67 0.18 9.18
CA ILE A 194 -4.03 -0.16 9.58
C ILE A 194 -4.43 0.82 10.69
N VAL A 195 -5.54 1.53 10.50
CA VAL A 195 -5.93 2.67 11.35
C VAL A 195 -7.29 2.37 11.98
N ARG A 196 -7.42 2.59 13.28
CA ARG A 196 -8.71 2.43 13.97
C ARG A 196 -9.76 3.36 13.38
N GLY A 197 -11.02 2.92 13.40
CA GLY A 197 -12.18 3.74 13.12
C GLY A 197 -12.41 4.85 14.14
N ASN A 198 -13.34 5.74 13.81
CA ASN A 198 -13.88 6.83 14.61
C ASN A 198 -12.84 7.83 15.16
N LEU A 199 -11.64 7.89 14.55
CA LEU A 199 -10.65 8.89 14.93
C LEU A 199 -10.97 10.22 14.23
N LYS A 200 -10.83 11.32 14.97
CA LYS A 200 -11.21 12.67 14.51
C LYS A 200 -10.02 13.45 13.96
N HIS A 201 -8.81 13.21 14.47
CA HIS A 201 -7.64 14.06 14.24
C HIS A 201 -6.54 13.33 13.49
N LEU A 202 -6.82 12.96 12.24
CA LEU A 202 -5.83 12.42 11.32
C LEU A 202 -5.98 12.99 9.91
N ASN A 203 -4.88 13.00 9.17
CA ASN A 203 -4.84 13.52 7.82
C ASN A 203 -3.89 12.70 6.94
N TRP A 204 -4.37 12.20 5.81
CA TRP A 204 -3.58 11.41 4.85
C TRP A 204 -2.90 12.27 3.77
N ARG A 205 -3.13 13.59 3.75
CA ARG A 205 -2.62 14.57 2.75
C ARG A 205 -1.13 14.93 2.85
N TYR A 206 -0.31 14.05 3.39
CA TYR A 206 1.13 14.30 3.51
C TYR A 206 1.98 13.12 3.08
N ILE A 207 1.46 11.90 3.23
CA ILE A 207 2.15 10.68 2.84
C ILE A 207 1.18 9.50 2.69
N THR A 208 1.42 8.68 1.67
CA THR A 208 0.59 7.53 1.27
C THR A 208 0.88 6.23 2.04
N HIS A 209 1.65 6.31 3.12
CA HIS A 209 2.03 5.16 3.94
C HIS A 209 1.34 5.15 5.31
N THR A 210 1.11 6.34 5.89
CA THR A 210 0.56 6.50 7.24
C THR A 210 -0.05 7.89 7.42
N PRO A 211 -1.16 8.04 8.17
CA PRO A 211 -1.71 9.36 8.41
C PRO A 211 -0.81 10.22 9.28
N TRP A 212 -0.80 11.52 8.99
CA TRP A 212 -0.32 12.51 9.93
C TRP A 212 -1.31 12.68 11.10
N CYS A 213 -0.96 12.18 12.28
CA CYS A 213 -1.77 12.28 13.49
C CYS A 213 -0.92 12.28 14.78
N TYR A 214 -1.54 12.38 15.96
CA TYR A 214 -0.88 12.32 17.28
C TYR A 214 -1.23 11.06 18.08
N TYR A 215 -1.90 10.10 17.44
CA TYR A 215 -2.29 8.84 18.07
C TYR A 215 -1.11 7.90 18.27
N ARG A 216 -1.31 6.88 19.13
CA ARG A 216 -0.28 5.86 19.36
C ARG A 216 -0.23 4.89 18.20
N CYS A 217 0.99 4.56 17.80
CA CYS A 217 1.26 3.60 16.75
C CYS A 217 2.20 2.50 17.25
N CYS A 218 1.99 1.27 16.79
CA CYS A 218 2.91 0.16 17.02
C CYS A 218 3.20 -0.61 15.74
N ASN A 219 4.25 -1.43 15.78
CA ASN A 219 4.51 -2.47 14.79
C ASN A 219 3.67 -3.74 15.08
N PRO A 220 3.79 -4.81 14.28
CA PRO A 220 3.03 -6.05 14.48
C PRO A 220 3.39 -6.83 15.75
N GLN A 221 4.44 -6.46 16.49
CA GLN A 221 4.80 -7.05 17.79
C GLN A 221 4.25 -6.25 18.98
N GLY A 222 3.48 -5.18 18.72
CA GLY A 222 2.99 -4.27 19.75
C GLY A 222 4.07 -3.32 20.29
N ILE A 223 5.21 -3.20 19.60
CA ILE A 223 6.27 -2.27 19.98
C ILE A 223 5.94 -0.90 19.40
N GLU A 224 5.92 0.13 20.25
CA GLU A 224 5.58 1.50 19.85
C GLU A 224 6.57 2.07 18.82
N CYS A 225 6.03 2.75 17.81
CA CYS A 225 6.81 3.38 16.74
C CYS A 225 6.25 4.75 16.35
N SER A 226 7.03 5.54 15.60
CA SER A 226 6.60 6.87 15.18
C SER A 226 5.47 6.78 14.14
N VAL A 227 4.29 7.30 14.47
CA VAL A 227 3.13 7.32 13.56
C VAL A 227 3.34 8.20 12.33
N ARG A 228 4.31 9.13 12.36
CA ARG A 228 4.56 10.08 11.25
C ARG A 228 5.74 9.69 10.37
N SER A 229 6.23 8.47 10.52
CA SER A 229 7.30 7.94 9.70
C SER A 229 6.72 6.90 8.74
N PRO A 230 6.98 7.02 7.44
CA PRO A 230 6.69 5.94 6.48
C PRO A 230 7.72 4.81 6.57
N TYR A 231 8.67 4.90 7.50
CA TYR A 231 9.73 3.93 7.68
C TYR A 231 9.86 3.54 9.15
N ASN A 232 10.00 2.25 9.42
CA ASN A 232 10.44 1.70 10.70
C ASN A 232 11.33 0.47 10.43
N PRO A 233 12.28 0.11 11.32
CA PRO A 233 13.05 -1.12 11.18
C PRO A 233 12.12 -2.33 10.98
N TYR A 234 12.39 -3.13 9.94
CA TYR A 234 11.52 -4.25 9.59
C TYR A 234 11.53 -5.35 10.66
N ASN A 235 10.36 -5.97 10.87
CA ASN A 235 10.19 -7.23 11.57
C ASN A 235 9.11 -8.05 10.88
N PHE A 236 9.38 -9.34 10.64
CA PHE A 236 8.50 -10.25 9.90
C PHE A 236 7.96 -11.39 10.77
N ASP A 237 8.08 -11.30 12.10
CA ASP A 237 7.76 -12.42 12.99
C ASP A 237 6.26 -12.63 13.18
N VAL A 238 5.47 -11.55 13.11
CA VAL A 238 4.03 -11.57 13.36
C VAL A 238 3.24 -11.31 12.07
N ALA A 239 3.50 -10.20 11.39
CA ALA A 239 2.83 -9.85 10.14
C ALA A 239 3.73 -8.98 9.25
N TYR A 240 3.53 -9.06 7.93
CA TYR A 240 4.23 -8.25 6.94
C TYR A 240 3.43 -8.20 5.63
N LEU A 241 3.74 -7.25 4.74
CA LEU A 241 3.16 -7.16 3.40
C LEU A 241 4.15 -7.72 2.39
N LYS A 242 3.80 -8.79 1.67
CA LYS A 242 4.55 -9.16 0.47
C LYS A 242 4.35 -8.07 -0.57
N HIS A 243 5.42 -7.42 -1.02
CA HIS A 243 5.37 -6.32 -1.97
C HIS A 243 5.95 -6.72 -3.32
N TYR A 244 5.09 -6.86 -4.32
CA TYR A 244 5.42 -7.25 -5.69
C TYR A 244 5.64 -6.01 -6.58
N TYR A 245 6.62 -5.19 -6.18
CA TYR A 245 6.83 -3.87 -6.77
C TYR A 245 7.29 -3.91 -8.23
N THR A 246 8.29 -4.73 -8.57
CA THR A 246 8.85 -4.76 -9.93
C THR A 246 8.14 -5.73 -10.84
N LYS A 247 7.75 -6.90 -10.31
CA LYS A 247 7.33 -8.08 -11.09
C LYS A 247 8.39 -8.39 -12.17
N THR A 248 8.01 -8.94 -13.32
CA THR A 248 8.96 -9.21 -14.41
C THR A 248 9.40 -7.95 -15.16
N ILE A 249 10.50 -8.05 -15.92
CA ILE A 249 10.97 -6.92 -16.74
C ILE A 249 9.97 -6.55 -17.86
N GLY A 250 9.23 -7.52 -18.39
CA GLY A 250 8.15 -7.29 -19.35
C GLY A 250 7.00 -6.49 -18.73
N GLU A 251 6.53 -6.90 -17.55
CA GLU A 251 5.51 -6.18 -16.78
C GLU A 251 6.00 -4.79 -16.33
N TRP A 252 7.28 -4.66 -15.94
CA TRP A 252 7.88 -3.38 -15.60
C TRP A 252 7.78 -2.37 -16.75
N ILE A 253 8.20 -2.77 -17.95
CA ILE A 253 8.21 -1.88 -19.12
C ILE A 253 6.80 -1.55 -19.57
N ARG A 254 5.94 -2.58 -19.75
CA ARG A 254 4.61 -2.40 -20.34
C ARG A 254 3.59 -1.78 -19.39
N ILE A 255 3.75 -1.97 -18.08
CA ILE A 255 2.75 -1.57 -17.09
C ILE A 255 3.31 -0.53 -16.13
N LYS A 256 4.32 -0.88 -15.31
CA LYS A 256 4.78 -0.01 -14.21
C LYS A 256 5.40 1.29 -14.70
N ALA A 257 6.37 1.19 -15.62
CA ALA A 257 7.07 2.34 -16.18
C ALA A 257 6.17 3.14 -17.13
N ALA A 258 5.31 2.46 -17.90
CA ALA A 258 4.39 3.10 -18.83
C ALA A 258 3.36 3.99 -18.11
N ARG A 259 2.77 3.53 -17.01
CA ARG A 259 1.71 4.27 -16.30
C ARG A 259 2.24 5.39 -15.38
N GLY A 260 3.43 5.20 -14.78
CA GLY A 260 3.98 6.12 -13.78
C GLY A 260 3.56 5.83 -12.33
N TYR A 261 3.64 6.86 -11.48
CA TYR A 261 3.23 6.83 -10.06
C TYR A 261 1.90 7.57 -9.87
N GLY A 262 1.11 7.15 -8.87
CA GLY A 262 -0.18 7.77 -8.54
C GLY A 262 -0.08 9.07 -7.71
N ASP A 263 1.09 9.32 -7.10
CA ASP A 263 1.38 10.44 -6.21
C ASP A 263 2.37 11.45 -6.83
N MET A 264 2.70 11.32 -8.12
CA MET A 264 3.76 12.09 -8.77
C MET A 264 3.46 12.38 -10.25
N ASP A 265 4.00 13.47 -10.77
CA ASP A 265 3.90 13.82 -12.17
C ASP A 265 4.71 12.88 -13.09
N LYS A 266 4.34 12.82 -14.38
CA LYS A 266 4.93 11.91 -15.36
C LYS A 266 6.43 12.14 -15.60
N GLU A 267 6.92 13.38 -15.52
CA GLU A 267 8.33 13.67 -15.80
C GLU A 267 9.22 13.17 -14.66
N THR A 268 8.81 13.44 -13.42
CA THR A 268 9.51 12.94 -12.23
C THR A 268 9.42 11.42 -12.13
N ALA A 269 8.27 10.84 -12.47
CA ALA A 269 8.09 9.38 -12.50
C ALA A 269 9.03 8.70 -13.51
N LYS A 270 9.20 9.25 -14.72
CA LYS A 270 10.13 8.72 -15.73
C LYS A 270 11.57 8.63 -15.21
N LYS A 271 12.03 9.62 -14.44
CA LYS A 271 13.37 9.62 -13.82
C LYS A 271 13.54 8.49 -12.78
N LYS A 272 12.44 8.02 -12.19
CA LYS A 272 12.41 7.00 -11.12
C LYS A 272 11.92 5.62 -11.56
N LEU A 273 11.59 5.44 -12.84
CA LEU A 273 11.04 4.18 -13.39
C LEU A 273 11.83 3.67 -14.61
N GLY A 274 13.01 4.22 -14.86
CA GLY A 274 13.92 3.73 -15.89
C GLY A 274 14.36 2.28 -15.67
N ILE A 275 14.90 1.65 -16.72
CA ILE A 275 15.31 0.25 -16.68
C ILE A 275 16.44 -0.01 -15.68
N ASP A 276 17.32 0.96 -15.44
CA ASP A 276 18.36 0.81 -14.41
C ASP A 276 17.75 0.73 -13.01
N VAL A 277 16.59 1.38 -12.76
CA VAL A 277 15.88 1.27 -11.47
C VAL A 277 15.34 -0.15 -11.26
N PHE A 278 14.86 -0.80 -12.32
CA PHE A 278 14.49 -2.21 -12.26
C PHE A 278 15.67 -3.09 -11.80
N PHE A 279 16.88 -2.82 -12.31
CA PHE A 279 18.09 -3.55 -11.95
C PHE A 279 18.69 -3.17 -10.59
N MET A 280 18.16 -2.17 -9.89
CA MET A 280 18.54 -1.91 -8.49
C MET A 280 17.99 -2.99 -7.55
N LEU A 281 16.88 -3.63 -7.92
CA LEU A 281 16.23 -4.68 -7.13
C LEU A 281 16.37 -6.06 -7.78
N ASN A 282 16.56 -6.12 -9.10
CA ASN A 282 16.63 -7.37 -9.84
C ASN A 282 18.01 -7.59 -10.46
N LYS A 283 18.39 -8.86 -10.59
CA LYS A 283 19.66 -9.22 -11.20
C LYS A 283 19.69 -8.84 -12.68
N ARG A 284 20.74 -8.12 -13.07
CA ARG A 284 21.00 -7.72 -14.47
C ARG A 284 21.64 -8.87 -15.24
N THR A 285 21.00 -9.30 -16.33
CA THR A 285 21.49 -10.36 -17.23
C THR A 285 21.40 -9.90 -18.68
N SER A 286 22.27 -10.43 -19.55
CA SER A 286 22.23 -10.10 -20.98
C SER A 286 20.91 -10.53 -21.64
N GLU A 287 20.26 -11.55 -21.12
CA GLU A 287 18.94 -12.00 -21.57
C GLU A 287 17.87 -10.94 -21.27
N LYS A 288 17.77 -10.47 -20.02
CA LYS A 288 16.85 -9.40 -19.62
C LYS A 288 17.10 -8.12 -20.41
N GLU A 289 18.35 -7.75 -20.66
CA GLU A 289 18.68 -6.57 -21.47
C GLU A 289 18.26 -6.70 -22.93
N LYS A 290 18.48 -7.87 -23.55
CA LYS A 290 18.02 -8.14 -24.92
C LYS A 290 16.50 -8.10 -25.01
N TYR A 291 15.83 -8.69 -24.03
CA TYR A 291 14.37 -8.72 -23.96
C TYR A 291 13.76 -7.33 -23.73
N ALA A 292 14.34 -6.54 -22.83
CA ALA A 292 13.92 -5.14 -22.65
C ALA A 292 14.06 -4.33 -23.95
N LYS A 293 15.17 -4.52 -24.69
CA LYS A 293 15.39 -3.85 -25.98
C LYS A 293 14.36 -4.27 -27.03
N SER A 294 13.95 -5.55 -27.07
CA SER A 294 12.93 -5.99 -28.03
C SER A 294 11.58 -5.35 -27.74
N ILE A 295 11.14 -5.35 -26.48
CA ILE A 295 9.87 -4.71 -26.07
C ILE A 295 9.88 -3.21 -26.38
N LEU A 296 10.96 -2.51 -26.02
CA LEU A 296 11.05 -1.07 -26.27
C LEU A 296 11.01 -0.74 -27.77
N LYS A 297 11.61 -1.58 -28.61
CA LYS A 297 11.55 -1.45 -30.07
C LYS A 297 10.13 -1.69 -30.62
N GLU A 298 9.43 -2.69 -30.09
CA GLU A 298 8.03 -2.96 -30.43
C GLU A 298 7.14 -1.77 -30.08
N ILE A 299 7.28 -1.21 -28.88
CA ILE A 299 6.51 -0.03 -28.44
C ILE A 299 6.83 1.19 -29.28
N SER A 300 8.08 1.41 -29.70
CA SER A 300 8.43 2.57 -30.54
C SER A 300 7.90 2.48 -31.98
N ASN A 301 7.53 1.28 -32.43
CA ASN A 301 7.03 1.05 -33.79
C ASN A 301 5.50 0.98 -33.87
N ALA A 302 4.81 1.00 -32.72
CA ALA A 302 3.35 0.99 -32.60
C ALA A 302 2.81 2.43 -32.49
#